data_AF-A0A011SHY8-F1
#
_entry.id   AF-A0A011SHY8-F1
#
_cell.length_a   1.000
_cell.length_b   1.000
_cell.length_c   1.000
_cell.angle_alpha   90.00
_cell.angle_beta   90.00
_cell.angle_gamma   90.00
#
_symmetry.space_group_name_H-M   'P 1'
#
loop_
_entity.id
_entity.type
_entity.pdbx_description
1 polymer ?
#
loop_
_entity_poly.entity_id
_entity_poly.type
_entity_poly.pdbx_seq_one_letter_code
_entity_poly.pdbx_strand_id
1 'polypeptide(L)'
;MRSQIRGGRHLSPATVRAYESDISAVLGWCSDRGLDPALRELDARRVFSYCLELRRQGRSAATIRRRLTALRAAFEAGVSADRAASTAELFDIEKRVLRDPSHQTGVLVLSDDPITRAGLRVVLTDTGALCWSDSVASLDPATMTVWDYILVWVSTPVGIDRFSAITQFTRIHSVLTTSVPVVAVYTGSLHPVVRLRLAEAGFRYAIPHDWLSAHLGQLSGLLSAAELPARFHLETAFALRQQLDLLLGGALAPFLDEAMSLPPEAWTDSSPQEHLPLSRHGVRRLRRIAHELAGIPAPDFGKYSAAVRRAPEWPEWVTVRTLVRSALGIDADR
;
A
#
# COMPACT_ATOMS: atom_id res chain seq x y z
N MET A 1 14.48 3.09 -33.31
CA MET A 1 15.15 1.92 -32.71
C MET A 1 16.28 1.32 -33.55
N ARG A 2 16.05 0.80 -34.78
CA ARG A 2 17.09 0.17 -35.64
C ARG A 2 18.36 1.00 -35.87
N SER A 3 18.23 2.32 -36.02
CA SER A 3 19.35 3.22 -36.26
C SER A 3 20.14 3.57 -34.99
N GLN A 4 19.50 3.52 -33.81
CA GLN A 4 20.05 4.05 -32.55
C GLN A 4 20.89 3.04 -31.77
N ILE A 5 20.53 1.73 -31.79
CA ILE A 5 21.31 0.67 -31.10
C ILE A 5 22.72 0.45 -31.71
N ARG A 6 23.00 1.05 -32.86
CA ARG A 6 24.29 0.96 -33.56
C ARG A 6 25.38 1.91 -33.05
N GLY A 7 25.13 2.69 -32.00
CA GLY A 7 26.12 3.57 -31.39
C GLY A 7 27.31 2.81 -30.79
N GLY A 8 28.34 2.53 -31.61
CA GLY A 8 29.69 2.18 -31.16
C GLY A 8 30.08 0.70 -31.11
N ARG A 9 29.14 -0.27 -31.19
CA ARG A 9 29.46 -1.71 -31.25
C ARG A 9 28.93 -2.34 -32.53
N HIS A 10 29.79 -3.05 -33.28
CA HIS A 10 29.41 -3.85 -34.44
C HIS A 10 28.64 -5.12 -34.00
N LEU A 11 27.36 -4.97 -33.64
CA LEU A 11 26.48 -6.10 -33.34
C LEU A 11 26.11 -6.84 -34.63
N SER A 12 26.09 -8.18 -34.57
CA SER A 12 25.63 -8.99 -35.70
C SER A 12 24.14 -8.74 -35.98
N PRO A 13 23.66 -8.89 -37.23
CA PRO A 13 22.23 -8.77 -37.56
C PRO A 13 21.33 -9.72 -36.74
N ALA A 14 21.85 -10.89 -36.36
CA ALA A 14 21.13 -11.84 -35.52
C ALA A 14 20.96 -11.31 -34.08
N THR A 15 22.00 -10.71 -33.51
CA THR A 15 21.95 -10.08 -32.18
C THR A 15 20.96 -8.93 -32.14
N VAL A 16 20.95 -8.07 -33.18
CA VAL A 16 19.99 -6.96 -33.29
C VAL A 16 18.56 -7.48 -33.29
N ARG A 17 18.24 -8.50 -34.10
CA ARG A 17 16.90 -9.11 -34.13
C ARG A 17 16.49 -9.71 -32.78
N ALA A 18 17.42 -10.34 -32.07
CA ALA A 18 17.17 -10.87 -30.74
C ALA A 18 16.83 -9.75 -29.73
N TYR A 19 17.58 -8.65 -29.74
CA TYR A 19 17.31 -7.49 -28.89
C TYR A 19 15.98 -6.82 -29.24
N GLU A 20 15.64 -6.67 -30.52
CA GLU A 20 14.34 -6.15 -30.95
C GLU A 20 13.19 -6.98 -30.37
N SER A 21 13.29 -8.30 -30.45
CA SER A 21 12.27 -9.21 -29.89
C SER A 21 12.17 -9.10 -28.37
N ASP A 22 13.30 -9.05 -27.66
CA ASP A 22 13.31 -8.93 -26.19
C ASP A 22 12.73 -7.58 -25.72
N ILE A 23 13.10 -6.48 -26.37
CA ILE A 23 12.54 -5.16 -26.05
C ILE A 23 11.05 -5.12 -26.37
N SER A 24 10.62 -5.68 -27.50
CA SER A 24 9.18 -5.76 -27.82
C SER A 24 8.38 -6.48 -26.73
N ALA A 25 8.96 -7.49 -26.07
CA ALA A 25 8.30 -8.17 -24.95
C ALA A 25 8.22 -7.30 -23.68
N VAL A 26 9.20 -6.43 -23.44
CA VAL A 26 9.14 -5.43 -22.35
C VAL A 26 8.07 -4.38 -22.67
N LEU A 27 8.01 -3.92 -23.91
CA LEU A 27 7.01 -2.93 -24.34
C LEU A 27 5.59 -3.46 -24.26
N GLY A 28 5.37 -4.73 -24.62
CA GLY A 28 4.09 -5.41 -24.40
C GLY A 28 3.69 -5.39 -22.93
N TRP A 29 4.62 -5.74 -22.04
CA TRP A 29 4.38 -5.69 -20.60
C TRP A 29 4.04 -4.29 -20.07
N CYS A 30 4.71 -3.25 -20.57
CA CYS A 30 4.36 -1.86 -20.25
C CYS A 30 2.95 -1.51 -20.72
N SER A 31 2.63 -1.85 -21.98
CA SER A 31 1.32 -1.58 -22.59
C SER A 31 0.17 -2.24 -21.83
N ASP A 32 0.34 -3.51 -21.42
CA ASP A 32 -0.67 -4.27 -20.66
C ASP A 32 -0.99 -3.62 -19.31
N ARG A 33 -0.11 -2.74 -18.82
CA ARG A 33 -0.19 -2.06 -17.53
C ARG A 33 -0.48 -0.56 -17.65
N GLY A 34 -0.73 -0.06 -18.87
CA GLY A 34 -0.96 1.36 -19.12
C GLY A 34 0.28 2.24 -18.89
N LEU A 35 1.48 1.67 -18.93
CA LEU A 35 2.74 2.41 -18.85
C LEU A 35 3.16 2.91 -20.24
N ASP A 36 3.90 4.02 -20.30
CA ASP A 36 4.41 4.56 -21.56
C ASP A 36 5.24 3.50 -22.33
N PRO A 37 4.84 3.13 -23.56
CA PRO A 37 5.55 2.17 -24.39
C PRO A 37 6.88 2.71 -24.95
N ALA A 38 7.29 3.94 -24.63
CA ALA A 38 8.55 4.51 -25.09
C ALA A 38 9.77 4.20 -24.18
N LEU A 39 9.66 3.26 -23.22
CA LEU A 39 10.68 2.91 -22.21
C LEU A 39 11.09 4.06 -21.25
N ARG A 40 10.61 5.29 -21.49
CA ARG A 40 10.94 6.51 -20.73
C ARG A 40 10.59 6.40 -19.25
N GLU A 41 9.57 5.61 -19.01
CA GLU A 41 8.95 5.37 -17.73
C GLU A 41 9.51 4.12 -17.02
N LEU A 42 10.46 3.42 -17.62
CA LEU A 42 10.97 2.16 -17.09
C LEU A 42 12.10 2.39 -16.08
N ASP A 43 11.74 2.85 -14.89
CA ASP A 43 12.62 2.99 -13.74
C ASP A 43 13.09 1.62 -13.18
N ALA A 44 14.03 1.66 -12.24
CA ALA A 44 14.59 0.45 -11.64
C ALA A 44 13.52 -0.44 -10.96
N ARG A 45 12.48 0.16 -10.37
CA ARG A 45 11.39 -0.57 -9.72
C ARG A 45 10.53 -1.32 -10.74
N ARG A 46 10.19 -0.69 -11.85
CA ARG A 46 9.38 -1.28 -12.92
C ARG A 46 10.16 -2.39 -13.63
N VAL A 47 11.46 -2.22 -13.87
CA VAL A 47 12.32 -3.31 -14.36
C VAL A 47 12.36 -4.48 -13.37
N PHE A 48 12.52 -4.21 -12.08
CA PHE A 48 12.52 -5.26 -11.05
C PHE A 48 11.19 -6.03 -11.05
N SER A 49 10.07 -5.30 -11.10
CA SER A 49 8.71 -5.86 -11.14
C SER A 49 8.49 -6.73 -12.38
N TYR A 50 8.94 -6.28 -13.54
CA TYR A 50 8.93 -7.06 -14.78
C TYR A 50 9.71 -8.38 -14.60
N CYS A 51 10.91 -8.31 -14.04
CA CYS A 51 11.75 -9.49 -13.85
C CYS A 51 11.14 -10.48 -12.83
N LEU A 52 10.50 -9.98 -11.77
CA LEU A 52 9.76 -10.78 -10.80
C LEU A 52 8.61 -11.55 -11.47
N GLU A 53 7.84 -10.88 -12.33
CA GLU A 53 6.76 -11.55 -13.07
C GLU A 53 7.27 -12.61 -14.03
N LEU A 54 8.38 -12.37 -14.73
CA LEU A 54 9.01 -13.41 -15.55
C LEU A 54 9.40 -14.64 -14.74
N ARG A 55 9.88 -14.45 -13.50
CA ARG A 55 10.16 -15.58 -12.60
C ARG A 55 8.87 -16.31 -12.20
N ARG A 56 7.81 -15.59 -11.86
CA ARG A 56 6.49 -16.20 -11.55
C ARG A 56 5.93 -16.99 -12.73
N GLN A 57 6.19 -16.55 -13.95
CA GLN A 57 5.86 -17.27 -15.18
C GLN A 57 6.80 -18.45 -15.50
N GLY A 58 7.75 -18.78 -14.62
CA GLY A 58 8.70 -19.88 -14.80
C GLY A 58 9.74 -19.65 -15.89
N ARG A 59 10.02 -18.40 -16.27
CA ARG A 59 11.06 -18.10 -17.26
C ARG A 59 12.45 -18.39 -16.69
N SER A 60 13.32 -18.96 -17.53
CA SER A 60 14.69 -19.29 -17.14
C SER A 60 15.53 -18.06 -16.79
N ALA A 61 16.53 -18.23 -15.93
CA ALA A 61 17.52 -17.20 -15.61
C ALA A 61 18.22 -16.65 -16.87
N ALA A 62 18.48 -17.52 -17.87
CA ALA A 62 19.06 -17.11 -19.15
C ALA A 62 18.14 -16.15 -19.92
N THR A 63 16.83 -16.40 -19.93
CA THR A 63 15.85 -15.51 -20.56
C THR A 63 15.82 -14.14 -19.90
N ILE A 64 15.80 -14.09 -18.56
CA ILE A 64 15.79 -12.83 -17.80
C ILE A 64 17.08 -12.04 -18.07
N ARG A 65 18.24 -12.69 -17.98
CA ARG A 65 19.55 -12.07 -18.30
C ARG A 65 19.60 -11.51 -19.73
N ARG A 66 19.06 -12.25 -20.70
CA ARG A 66 19.02 -11.82 -22.10
C ARG A 66 18.20 -10.53 -22.25
N ARG A 67 17.02 -10.47 -21.63
CA ARG A 67 16.15 -9.29 -21.63
C ARG A 67 16.77 -8.08 -20.94
N LEU A 68 17.41 -8.26 -19.78
CA LEU A 68 18.15 -7.19 -19.09
C LEU A 68 19.34 -6.69 -19.93
N THR A 69 20.03 -7.58 -20.64
CA THR A 69 21.10 -7.19 -21.58
C THR A 69 20.55 -6.37 -22.76
N ALA A 70 19.42 -6.75 -23.33
CA ALA A 70 18.76 -5.97 -24.38
C ALA A 70 18.35 -4.58 -23.87
N LEU A 71 17.81 -4.49 -22.63
CA LEU A 71 17.46 -3.22 -21.98
C LEU A 71 18.67 -2.31 -21.77
N ARG A 72 19.79 -2.85 -21.26
CA ARG A 72 21.05 -2.10 -21.14
C ARG A 72 21.49 -1.52 -22.49
N ALA A 73 21.49 -2.33 -23.55
CA ALA A 73 21.85 -1.86 -24.89
C ALA A 73 20.89 -0.79 -25.43
N ALA A 74 19.59 -0.88 -25.12
CA ALA A 74 18.61 0.15 -25.50
C ALA A 74 18.84 1.46 -24.74
N PHE A 75 19.14 1.41 -23.44
CA PHE A 75 19.42 2.60 -22.64
C PHE A 75 20.74 3.28 -23.02
N GLU A 76 21.81 2.50 -23.24
CA GLU A 76 23.10 3.01 -23.76
C GLU A 76 22.96 3.69 -25.12
N ALA A 77 22.02 3.23 -25.95
CA ALA A 77 21.71 3.81 -27.25
C ALA A 77 20.91 5.12 -27.20
N GLY A 78 20.66 5.67 -26.01
CA GLY A 78 19.92 6.92 -25.84
C GLY A 78 18.42 6.78 -26.09
N VAL A 79 17.86 5.57 -25.98
CA VAL A 79 16.40 5.35 -26.01
C VAL A 79 15.76 5.73 -24.66
N SER A 80 16.58 5.96 -23.63
CA SER A 80 16.17 6.30 -22.26
C SER A 80 15.72 7.75 -22.10
N ALA A 81 14.78 8.00 -21.17
CA ALA A 81 14.52 9.32 -20.59
C ALA A 81 15.28 9.50 -19.27
N ASP A 82 15.18 10.69 -18.67
CA ASP A 82 15.85 11.07 -17.42
C ASP A 82 15.54 10.18 -16.20
N ARG A 83 14.47 9.37 -16.26
CA ARG A 83 14.01 8.49 -15.17
C ARG A 83 14.24 7.00 -15.38
N ALA A 84 14.80 6.57 -16.53
CA ALA A 84 14.99 5.15 -16.73
C ALA A 84 16.12 4.61 -15.85
N ALA A 85 16.06 3.30 -15.55
CA ALA A 85 17.08 2.65 -14.74
C ALA A 85 18.48 2.80 -15.37
N SER A 86 19.47 3.15 -14.57
CA SER A 86 20.86 3.17 -14.97
C SER A 86 21.40 1.75 -15.24
N THR A 87 22.46 1.64 -16.03
CA THR A 87 23.13 0.36 -16.29
C THR A 87 23.56 -0.33 -15.00
N ALA A 88 24.02 0.43 -13.99
CA ALA A 88 24.40 -0.10 -12.68
C ALA A 88 23.20 -0.72 -11.95
N GLU A 89 22.05 -0.02 -11.92
CA GLU A 89 20.82 -0.55 -11.32
C GLU A 89 20.34 -1.83 -12.05
N LEU A 90 20.48 -1.88 -13.37
CA LEU A 90 20.14 -3.10 -14.14
C LEU A 90 21.03 -4.29 -13.76
N PHE A 91 22.33 -4.07 -13.52
CA PHE A 91 23.23 -5.11 -13.00
C PHE A 91 22.84 -5.55 -11.59
N ASP A 92 22.50 -4.62 -10.71
CA ASP A 92 22.07 -4.94 -9.34
C ASP A 92 20.75 -5.72 -9.34
N ILE A 93 19.78 -5.32 -10.18
CA ILE A 93 18.53 -6.06 -10.39
C ILE A 93 18.83 -7.47 -10.90
N GLU A 94 19.69 -7.61 -11.91
CA GLU A 94 20.09 -8.93 -12.44
C GLU A 94 20.65 -9.81 -11.31
N LYS A 95 21.63 -9.29 -10.56
CA LYS A 95 22.28 -10.03 -9.48
C LYS A 95 21.27 -10.48 -8.43
N ARG A 96 20.31 -9.61 -8.07
CA ARG A 96 19.30 -9.90 -7.05
C ARG A 96 18.27 -10.91 -7.54
N VAL A 97 17.70 -10.68 -8.73
CA VAL A 97 16.66 -11.55 -9.31
C VAL A 97 17.21 -12.91 -9.69
N LEU A 98 18.48 -13.03 -10.07
CA LEU A 98 19.09 -14.30 -10.45
C LEU A 98 19.83 -15.01 -9.30
N ARG A 99 19.86 -14.42 -8.09
CA ARG A 99 20.34 -15.09 -6.89
C ARG A 99 19.36 -16.20 -6.53
N ASP A 100 19.86 -17.42 -6.33
CA ASP A 100 19.13 -18.65 -5.92
C ASP A 100 17.75 -18.90 -6.58
N PRO A 101 17.62 -19.89 -7.49
CA PRO A 101 16.36 -20.17 -8.17
C PRO A 101 15.28 -20.78 -7.26
N SER A 102 15.60 -21.26 -6.04
CA SER A 102 14.64 -21.96 -5.19
C SER A 102 13.67 -21.01 -4.47
N HIS A 103 12.37 -21.18 -4.74
CA HIS A 103 11.19 -20.61 -4.04
C HIS A 103 11.35 -19.22 -3.40
N GLN A 104 11.63 -18.19 -4.20
CA GLN A 104 11.72 -16.82 -3.68
C GLN A 104 10.38 -16.10 -3.73
N THR A 105 9.87 -15.70 -2.57
CA THR A 105 8.70 -14.83 -2.45
C THR A 105 9.08 -13.39 -2.80
N GLY A 106 8.32 -12.77 -3.70
CA GLY A 106 8.41 -11.37 -4.05
C GLY A 106 7.71 -10.50 -3.01
N VAL A 107 8.44 -9.58 -2.38
CA VAL A 107 7.93 -8.74 -1.29
C VAL A 107 8.15 -7.25 -1.57
N LEU A 108 7.07 -6.47 -1.65
CA LEU A 108 7.16 -5.01 -1.67
C LEU A 108 7.02 -4.46 -0.25
N VAL A 109 8.02 -3.72 0.22
CA VAL A 109 8.02 -3.03 1.51
C VAL A 109 7.70 -1.56 1.29
N LEU A 110 6.70 -1.05 1.99
CA LEU A 110 6.26 0.33 1.93
C LEU A 110 6.34 0.95 3.31
N SER A 111 7.13 2.00 3.42
CA SER A 111 7.23 2.79 4.65
C SER A 111 7.71 4.18 4.27
N ASP A 112 7.24 5.23 4.92
CA ASP A 112 7.79 6.56 4.68
C ASP A 112 9.08 6.81 5.47
N ASP A 113 9.39 5.97 6.46
CA ASP A 113 10.67 5.98 7.17
C ASP A 113 11.77 5.27 6.35
N PRO A 114 12.81 6.00 5.89
CA PRO A 114 13.91 5.40 5.14
C PRO A 114 14.71 4.36 5.93
N ILE A 115 14.79 4.46 7.25
CA ILE A 115 15.55 3.52 8.09
C ILE A 115 14.81 2.18 8.11
N THR A 116 13.52 2.20 8.41
CA THR A 116 12.66 1.00 8.37
C THR A 116 12.68 0.35 6.99
N ARG A 117 12.54 1.13 5.90
CA ARG A 117 12.63 0.60 4.53
C ARG A 117 13.95 -0.13 4.28
N ALA A 118 15.07 0.51 4.59
CA ALA A 118 16.40 -0.04 4.35
C ALA A 118 16.63 -1.31 5.17
N GLY A 119 16.28 -1.29 6.46
CA GLY A 119 16.43 -2.43 7.37
C GLY A 119 15.62 -3.64 6.92
N LEU A 120 14.32 -3.47 6.66
CA LEU A 120 13.47 -4.56 6.19
C LEU A 120 13.92 -5.11 4.84
N ARG A 121 14.32 -4.25 3.91
CA ARG A 121 14.85 -4.69 2.61
C ARG A 121 16.07 -5.59 2.77
N VAL A 122 17.03 -5.20 3.60
CA VAL A 122 18.25 -5.99 3.85
C VAL A 122 17.89 -7.34 4.44
N VAL A 123 17.12 -7.36 5.54
CA VAL A 123 16.80 -8.60 6.24
C VAL A 123 15.96 -9.55 5.39
N LEU A 124 14.99 -9.04 4.64
CA LEU A 124 14.20 -9.85 3.71
C LEU A 124 15.06 -10.41 2.56
N THR A 125 15.98 -9.61 2.02
CA THR A 125 16.89 -10.08 0.96
C THR A 125 17.86 -11.14 1.48
N ASP A 126 18.36 -10.99 2.72
CA ASP A 126 19.28 -11.94 3.35
C ASP A 126 18.59 -13.26 3.72
N THR A 127 17.28 -13.24 3.96
CA THR A 127 16.43 -14.42 4.18
C THR A 127 15.85 -15.01 2.89
N GLY A 128 16.32 -14.54 1.74
CA GLY A 128 16.02 -15.12 0.42
C GLY A 128 14.79 -14.55 -0.30
N ALA A 129 14.12 -13.53 0.24
CA ALA A 129 13.01 -12.88 -0.45
C ALA A 129 13.50 -11.93 -1.56
N LEU A 130 12.75 -11.87 -2.67
CA LEU A 130 12.94 -10.86 -3.70
C LEU A 130 12.25 -9.57 -3.27
N CYS A 131 12.98 -8.75 -2.52
CA CYS A 131 12.40 -7.56 -1.90
C CYS A 131 12.59 -6.29 -2.75
N TRP A 132 11.62 -5.38 -2.76
CA TRP A 132 11.84 -3.97 -3.09
C TRP A 132 11.27 -3.10 -1.98
N SER A 133 11.81 -1.90 -1.81
CA SER A 133 11.32 -0.98 -0.78
C SER A 133 11.05 0.39 -1.37
N ASP A 134 9.93 1.01 -1.00
CA ASP A 134 9.52 2.31 -1.50
C ASP A 134 8.71 3.10 -0.47
N SER A 135 8.50 4.40 -0.72
CA SER A 135 7.55 5.21 0.06
C SER A 135 6.11 4.83 -0.29
N VAL A 136 5.18 5.11 0.61
CA VAL A 136 3.75 4.93 0.32
C VAL A 136 3.31 5.93 -0.76
N ALA A 137 3.89 7.14 -0.77
CA ALA A 137 3.55 8.19 -1.74
C ALA A 137 3.98 7.88 -3.17
N SER A 138 4.96 6.99 -3.36
CA SER A 138 5.47 6.60 -4.68
C SER A 138 4.78 5.36 -5.25
N LEU A 139 3.78 4.80 -4.55
CA LEU A 139 3.02 3.63 -4.99
C LEU A 139 2.59 3.70 -6.46
N ASP A 140 2.90 2.65 -7.21
CA ASP A 140 2.49 2.52 -8.61
C ASP A 140 1.59 1.30 -8.81
N PRO A 141 0.28 1.53 -9.04
CA PRO A 141 -0.70 0.47 -9.18
C PRO A 141 -0.34 -0.54 -10.29
N ALA A 142 0.36 -0.08 -11.34
CA ALA A 142 0.77 -0.92 -12.47
C ALA A 142 1.68 -2.09 -12.06
N THR A 143 2.44 -1.92 -10.98
CA THR A 143 3.42 -2.91 -10.51
C THR A 143 2.95 -3.70 -9.29
N MET A 144 1.87 -3.29 -8.63
CA MET A 144 1.48 -3.89 -7.35
C MET A 144 1.00 -5.34 -7.47
N THR A 145 0.45 -5.73 -8.62
CA THR A 145 -0.09 -7.09 -8.85
C THR A 145 0.98 -8.16 -9.08
N VAL A 146 2.23 -7.77 -9.34
CA VAL A 146 3.32 -8.75 -9.59
C VAL A 146 3.93 -9.31 -8.32
N TRP A 147 3.66 -8.69 -7.17
CA TRP A 147 4.19 -9.08 -5.87
C TRP A 147 3.40 -10.25 -5.28
N ASP A 148 4.05 -11.04 -4.43
CA ASP A 148 3.37 -12.07 -3.66
C ASP A 148 2.80 -11.49 -2.36
N TYR A 149 3.51 -10.52 -1.77
CA TYR A 149 3.07 -9.77 -0.59
C TYR A 149 3.46 -8.31 -0.66
N ILE A 150 2.65 -7.46 -0.02
CA ILE A 150 2.96 -6.04 0.21
C ILE A 150 2.95 -5.80 1.72
N LEU A 151 4.10 -5.47 2.30
CA LEU A 151 4.23 -5.07 3.69
C LEU A 151 4.17 -3.56 3.78
N VAL A 152 3.23 -3.02 4.55
CA VAL A 152 3.03 -1.59 4.72
C VAL A 152 3.24 -1.23 6.18
N TRP A 153 4.20 -0.37 6.45
CA TRP A 153 4.34 0.26 7.75
C TRP A 153 3.26 1.32 7.89
N VAL A 154 2.21 1.03 8.67
CA VAL A 154 1.02 1.90 8.70
C VAL A 154 1.19 3.09 9.63
N SER A 155 2.14 3.05 10.56
CA SER A 155 2.44 4.15 11.49
C SER A 155 3.29 5.24 10.83
N THR A 156 2.77 5.86 9.77
CA THR A 156 3.39 7.02 9.09
C THR A 156 2.52 8.27 9.32
N PRO A 157 2.84 9.09 10.34
CA PRO A 157 2.01 10.24 10.66
C PRO A 157 2.11 11.31 9.56
N VAL A 158 0.95 11.73 9.04
CA VAL A 158 0.84 12.93 8.19
C VAL A 158 -0.22 13.84 8.80
N GLY A 159 0.20 15.01 9.25
CA GLY A 159 -0.64 15.87 10.08
C GLY A 159 -1.00 15.18 11.40
N ILE A 160 -2.30 15.03 11.67
CA ILE A 160 -2.82 14.37 12.87
C ILE A 160 -3.19 12.89 12.68
N ASP A 161 -3.21 12.38 11.43
CA ASP A 161 -3.50 10.97 11.17
C ASP A 161 -2.23 10.14 11.35
N ARG A 162 -2.14 9.41 12.46
CA ARG A 162 -1.01 8.49 12.71
C ARG A 162 -0.96 7.32 11.73
N PHE A 163 -2.07 7.06 11.03
CA PHE A 163 -2.24 5.94 10.12
C PHE A 163 -2.51 6.39 8.68
N SER A 164 -1.89 7.49 8.26
CA SER A 164 -2.16 8.11 6.96
C SER A 164 -1.89 7.20 5.76
N ALA A 165 -0.99 6.23 5.89
CA ALA A 165 -0.76 5.20 4.88
C ALA A 165 -2.03 4.42 4.51
N ILE A 166 -2.94 4.19 5.45
CA ILE A 166 -4.20 3.48 5.19
C ILE A 166 -5.03 4.26 4.16
N THR A 167 -5.13 5.58 4.33
CA THR A 167 -5.89 6.47 3.44
C THR A 167 -5.32 6.46 2.03
N GLN A 168 -4.00 6.44 1.88
CA GLN A 168 -3.35 6.34 0.56
C GLN A 168 -3.71 5.01 -0.11
N PHE A 169 -3.74 3.91 0.64
CA PHE A 169 -4.14 2.60 0.13
C PHE A 169 -5.60 2.53 -0.30
N THR A 170 -6.53 3.11 0.46
CA THR A 170 -7.96 3.12 0.09
C THR A 170 -8.20 3.74 -1.29
N ARG A 171 -7.41 4.75 -1.68
CA ARG A 171 -7.52 5.42 -2.98
C ARG A 171 -7.11 4.55 -4.16
N ILE A 172 -6.31 3.51 -3.90
CA ILE A 172 -5.74 2.61 -4.93
C ILE A 172 -6.42 1.21 -4.87
N HIS A 173 -7.13 0.92 -3.78
CA HIS A 173 -7.62 -0.39 -3.37
C HIS A 173 -8.52 -1.10 -4.40
N SER A 174 -9.39 -0.39 -5.13
CA SER A 174 -10.46 -1.00 -5.93
C SER A 174 -9.99 -2.02 -6.98
N VAL A 175 -8.71 -2.03 -7.33
CA VAL A 175 -8.11 -2.93 -8.34
C VAL A 175 -7.17 -3.99 -7.74
N LEU A 176 -6.63 -3.80 -6.52
CA LEU A 176 -5.38 -4.49 -6.11
C LEU A 176 -5.54 -5.62 -5.09
N THR A 177 -6.39 -5.44 -4.09
CA THR A 177 -6.32 -6.24 -2.85
C THR A 177 -6.93 -7.62 -2.96
N THR A 178 -7.60 -7.92 -4.08
CA THR A 178 -8.10 -9.27 -4.35
C THR A 178 -6.98 -10.22 -4.78
N SER A 179 -5.92 -9.67 -5.39
CA SER A 179 -4.86 -10.49 -6.01
C SER A 179 -3.64 -10.64 -5.12
N VAL A 180 -3.28 -9.60 -4.35
CA VAL A 180 -2.05 -9.58 -3.55
C VAL A 180 -2.37 -9.30 -2.08
N PRO A 181 -2.02 -10.19 -1.14
CA PRO A 181 -2.20 -9.94 0.28
C PRO A 181 -1.38 -8.75 0.76
N VAL A 182 -2.08 -7.75 1.31
CA VAL A 182 -1.46 -6.59 1.96
C VAL A 182 -1.40 -6.82 3.47
N VAL A 183 -0.21 -6.62 4.03
CA VAL A 183 0.13 -6.85 5.44
C VAL A 183 0.44 -5.49 6.08
N ALA A 184 -0.37 -5.07 7.04
CA ALA A 184 -0.09 -3.91 7.87
C ALA A 184 0.92 -4.27 8.96
N VAL A 185 1.97 -3.46 9.11
CA VAL A 185 2.91 -3.52 10.22
C VAL A 185 2.68 -2.29 11.09
N TYR A 186 2.36 -2.49 12.37
CA TYR A 186 2.00 -1.41 13.29
C TYR A 186 2.80 -1.49 14.59
N THR A 187 2.89 -0.35 15.28
CA THR A 187 3.51 -0.25 16.62
C THR A 187 2.42 -0.09 17.69
N GLY A 188 2.66 -0.64 18.89
CA GLY A 188 1.72 -0.56 20.01
C GLY A 188 0.45 -1.40 19.81
N SER A 189 -0.66 -0.95 20.38
CA SER A 189 -1.97 -1.60 20.23
C SER A 189 -2.78 -0.98 19.09
N LEU A 190 -3.55 -1.81 18.39
CA LEU A 190 -4.40 -1.36 17.29
C LEU A 190 -5.86 -1.28 17.76
N HIS A 191 -6.42 -0.07 17.80
CA HIS A 191 -7.82 0.14 18.18
C HIS A 191 -8.76 -0.53 17.17
N PRO A 192 -9.91 -1.09 17.58
CA PRO A 192 -10.87 -1.76 16.67
C PRO A 192 -11.31 -0.91 15.47
N VAL A 193 -11.50 0.40 15.66
CA VAL A 193 -11.80 1.35 14.56
C VAL A 193 -10.66 1.42 13.52
N VAL A 194 -9.40 1.32 13.93
CA VAL A 194 -8.26 1.30 12.99
C VAL A 194 -8.20 -0.05 12.27
N ARG A 195 -8.51 -1.16 12.97
CA ARG A 195 -8.69 -2.48 12.32
C ARG A 195 -9.76 -2.42 11.23
N LEU A 196 -10.88 -1.73 11.48
CA LEU A 196 -11.92 -1.49 10.47
C LEU A 196 -11.38 -0.69 9.28
N ARG A 197 -10.64 0.41 9.50
CA ARG A 197 -9.99 1.17 8.41
C ARG A 197 -9.08 0.27 7.55
N LEU A 198 -8.28 -0.58 8.18
CA LEU A 198 -7.41 -1.54 7.46
C LEU A 198 -8.22 -2.52 6.62
N ALA A 199 -9.25 -3.13 7.21
CA ALA A 199 -10.10 -4.08 6.50
C ALA A 199 -10.84 -3.42 5.32
N GLU A 200 -11.34 -2.20 5.48
CA GLU A 200 -11.94 -1.40 4.41
C GLU A 200 -10.95 -0.95 3.34
N ALA A 201 -9.67 -0.83 3.68
CA ALA A 201 -8.59 -0.58 2.72
C ALA A 201 -8.04 -1.86 2.09
N GLY A 202 -8.63 -3.03 2.40
CA GLY A 202 -8.32 -4.32 1.80
C GLY A 202 -7.05 -4.97 2.34
N PHE A 203 -6.58 -4.55 3.52
CA PHE A 203 -5.54 -5.27 4.24
C PHE A 203 -6.05 -6.64 4.69
N ARG A 204 -5.22 -7.66 4.52
CA ARG A 204 -5.54 -9.04 4.93
C ARG A 204 -4.97 -9.38 6.30
N TYR A 205 -3.83 -8.79 6.64
CA TYR A 205 -3.12 -9.07 7.88
C TYR A 205 -2.74 -7.77 8.59
N ALA A 206 -2.67 -7.83 9.93
CA ALA A 206 -2.08 -6.80 10.77
C ALA A 206 -1.12 -7.45 11.77
N ILE A 207 0.17 -7.15 11.62
CA ILE A 207 1.26 -7.73 12.38
C ILE A 207 1.88 -6.67 13.30
N PRO A 208 1.95 -6.93 14.62
CA PRO A 208 2.73 -6.11 15.55
C PRO A 208 4.20 -6.05 15.17
N HIS A 209 4.80 -4.86 15.23
CA HIS A 209 6.21 -4.66 14.92
C HIS A 209 7.14 -5.50 15.80
N ASP A 210 6.88 -5.59 17.11
CA ASP A 210 7.68 -6.37 18.05
C ASP A 210 7.71 -7.86 17.68
N TRP A 211 6.56 -8.43 17.30
CA TRP A 211 6.49 -9.78 16.78
C TRP A 211 7.28 -9.91 15.47
N LEU A 212 7.10 -8.97 14.54
CA LEU A 212 7.82 -8.97 13.27
C LEU A 212 9.34 -8.98 13.50
N SER A 213 9.85 -8.07 14.35
CA SER A 213 11.27 -7.98 14.70
C SER A 213 11.82 -9.29 15.21
N ALA A 214 11.09 -9.99 16.09
CA ALA A 214 11.49 -11.27 16.65
C ALA A 214 11.52 -12.42 15.63
N HIS A 215 10.78 -12.31 14.52
CA HIS A 215 10.61 -13.37 13.52
C HIS A 215 11.14 -12.97 12.13
N LEU A 216 11.90 -11.89 12.00
CA LEU A 216 12.40 -11.40 10.71
C LEU A 216 13.16 -12.48 9.93
N GLY A 217 13.98 -13.28 10.62
CA GLY A 217 14.74 -14.39 10.03
C GLY A 217 13.88 -15.49 9.40
N GLN A 218 12.63 -15.63 9.84
CA GLN A 218 11.68 -16.65 9.38
C GLN A 218 10.60 -16.07 8.45
N LEU A 219 10.50 -14.74 8.37
CA LEU A 219 9.38 -14.08 7.69
C LEU A 219 9.25 -14.53 6.23
N SER A 220 10.37 -14.62 5.50
CA SER A 220 10.38 -15.09 4.11
C SER A 220 9.70 -16.46 3.98
N GLY A 221 10.09 -17.43 4.81
CA GLY A 221 9.50 -18.78 4.82
C GLY A 221 8.02 -18.79 5.22
N LEU A 222 7.65 -18.00 6.23
CA LEU A 222 6.24 -17.86 6.66
C LEU A 222 5.36 -17.27 5.54
N LEU A 223 5.86 -16.28 4.81
CA LEU A 223 5.16 -15.69 3.67
C LEU A 223 5.08 -16.69 2.51
N SER A 224 6.17 -17.41 2.20
CA SER A 224 6.17 -18.45 1.16
C SER A 224 5.16 -19.57 1.44
N ALA A 225 5.03 -19.99 2.70
CA ALA A 225 4.09 -21.02 3.12
C ALA A 225 2.66 -20.50 3.36
N ALA A 226 2.46 -19.17 3.35
CA ALA A 226 1.22 -18.51 3.76
C ALA A 226 0.77 -18.87 5.20
N GLU A 227 1.73 -19.05 6.10
CA GLU A 227 1.55 -19.53 7.48
C GLU A 227 1.65 -18.39 8.52
N LEU A 228 1.12 -17.21 8.20
CA LEU A 228 1.02 -16.15 9.21
C LEU A 228 0.05 -16.58 10.34
N PRO A 229 0.38 -16.34 11.62
CA PRO A 229 -0.51 -16.72 12.72
C PRO A 229 -1.94 -16.19 12.56
N ALA A 230 -2.93 -17.05 12.82
CA ALA A 230 -4.36 -16.73 12.65
C ALA A 230 -4.80 -15.44 13.36
N ARG A 231 -4.19 -15.13 14.52
CA ARG A 231 -4.44 -13.89 15.29
C ARG A 231 -4.11 -12.59 14.55
N PHE A 232 -3.29 -12.65 13.50
CA PHE A 232 -2.93 -11.50 12.67
C PHE A 232 -3.84 -11.35 11.45
N HIS A 233 -4.73 -12.31 11.18
CA HIS A 233 -5.74 -12.11 10.16
C HIS A 233 -6.68 -10.99 10.59
N LEU A 234 -6.94 -10.07 9.66
CA LEU A 234 -7.98 -9.08 9.84
C LEU A 234 -9.33 -9.74 9.57
N GLU A 235 -10.29 -9.47 10.46
CA GLU A 235 -11.67 -9.80 10.21
C GLU A 235 -12.20 -9.01 9.01
N THR A 236 -13.31 -9.47 8.44
CA THR A 236 -13.95 -8.72 7.35
C THR A 236 -14.46 -7.37 7.87
N ALA A 237 -14.48 -6.35 7.00
CA ALA A 237 -15.02 -5.03 7.36
C ALA A 237 -16.46 -5.13 7.88
N PHE A 238 -17.25 -6.06 7.34
CA PHE A 238 -18.61 -6.35 7.82
C PHE A 238 -18.63 -6.80 9.29
N ALA A 239 -17.78 -7.77 9.67
CA ALA A 239 -17.73 -8.27 11.04
C ALA A 239 -17.24 -7.18 12.01
N LEU A 240 -16.22 -6.41 11.62
CA LEU A 240 -15.70 -5.30 12.42
C LEU A 240 -16.74 -4.19 12.62
N ARG A 241 -17.55 -3.87 11.59
CA ARG A 241 -18.66 -2.94 11.72
C ARG A 241 -19.69 -3.41 12.74
N GLN A 242 -20.09 -4.68 12.66
CA GLN A 242 -21.05 -5.25 13.61
C GLN A 242 -20.52 -5.20 15.05
N GLN A 243 -19.23 -5.52 15.26
CA GLN A 243 -18.59 -5.43 16.58
C GLN A 243 -18.53 -3.98 17.13
N LEU A 244 -18.54 -2.99 16.25
CA LEU A 244 -18.47 -1.56 16.58
C LEU A 244 -19.85 -0.89 16.66
N ASP A 245 -20.94 -1.66 16.60
CA ASP A 245 -22.31 -1.15 16.54
C ASP A 245 -22.54 -0.12 15.42
N LEU A 246 -21.80 -0.27 14.31
CA LEU A 246 -22.00 0.52 13.09
C LEU A 246 -23.04 -0.16 12.19
N LEU A 247 -23.72 0.64 11.38
CA LEU A 247 -24.52 0.12 10.28
C LEU A 247 -23.61 -0.70 9.35
N LEU A 248 -24.16 -1.79 8.84
CA LEU A 248 -23.42 -2.75 8.00
C LEU A 248 -22.98 -2.13 6.67
N GLY A 249 -23.70 -1.11 6.20
CA GLY A 249 -23.34 -0.29 5.05
C GLY A 249 -22.52 0.95 5.42
N GLY A 250 -21.60 1.34 4.55
CA GLY A 250 -20.82 2.57 4.66
C GLY A 250 -19.35 2.41 4.26
N ALA A 251 -18.56 3.47 4.44
CA ALA A 251 -17.10 3.47 4.44
C ALA A 251 -16.58 4.57 5.38
N LEU A 252 -15.56 4.28 6.19
CA LEU A 252 -14.96 5.29 7.07
C LEU A 252 -14.16 6.32 6.26
N ALA A 253 -13.50 5.91 5.17
CA ALA A 253 -12.60 6.77 4.40
C ALA A 253 -13.22 8.12 3.96
N PRO A 254 -14.37 8.18 3.26
CA PRO A 254 -14.95 9.46 2.86
C PRO A 254 -15.40 10.33 4.05
N PHE A 255 -15.81 9.71 5.16
CA PHE A 255 -16.13 10.43 6.39
C PHE A 255 -14.87 11.02 7.05
N LEU A 256 -13.76 10.28 7.05
CA LEU A 256 -12.49 10.76 7.59
C LEU A 256 -11.87 11.86 6.71
N ASP A 257 -11.96 11.76 5.38
CA ASP A 257 -11.55 12.84 4.48
C ASP A 257 -12.27 14.16 4.83
N GLU A 258 -13.57 14.09 5.12
CA GLU A 258 -14.37 15.25 5.55
C GLU A 258 -14.00 15.74 6.95
N ALA A 259 -13.71 14.85 7.89
CA ALA A 259 -13.23 15.21 9.23
C ALA A 259 -11.86 15.93 9.17
N MET A 260 -10.97 15.49 8.27
CA MET A 260 -9.64 16.08 8.08
C MET A 260 -9.68 17.47 7.42
N SER A 261 -10.82 17.89 6.87
CA SER A 261 -11.02 19.27 6.41
C SER A 261 -11.28 20.28 7.55
N LEU A 262 -11.56 19.79 8.76
CA LEU A 262 -11.78 20.62 9.95
C LEU A 262 -10.45 20.92 10.67
N PRO A 263 -10.38 22.00 11.48
CA PRO A 263 -9.17 22.36 12.22
C PRO A 263 -8.65 21.21 13.10
N PRO A 264 -7.33 20.93 13.12
CA PRO A 264 -6.75 19.85 13.92
C PRO A 264 -7.13 19.87 15.40
N GLU A 265 -7.32 21.05 15.97
CA GLU A 265 -7.68 21.29 17.37
C GLU A 265 -9.02 20.67 17.74
N ALA A 266 -9.94 20.54 16.77
CA ALA A 266 -11.21 19.82 16.96
C ALA A 266 -10.99 18.38 17.44
N TRP A 267 -9.87 17.78 17.03
CA TRP A 267 -9.54 16.39 17.24
C TRP A 267 -8.54 16.18 18.35
N THR A 268 -7.59 17.09 18.54
CA THR A 268 -6.50 16.91 19.52
C THR A 268 -6.85 17.46 20.91
N ASP A 269 -7.60 18.55 20.98
CA ASP A 269 -8.01 19.18 22.25
C ASP A 269 -8.90 18.24 23.07
N SER A 270 -8.79 18.22 24.40
CA SER A 270 -9.72 17.50 25.28
C SER A 270 -10.94 18.33 25.70
N SER A 271 -10.99 19.60 25.32
CA SER A 271 -12.03 20.54 25.74
C SER A 271 -13.45 20.15 25.29
N PRO A 272 -14.50 20.59 26.02
CA PRO A 272 -15.89 20.44 25.61
C PRO A 272 -16.17 21.09 24.24
N GLN A 273 -17.22 20.64 23.56
CA GLN A 273 -17.59 21.09 22.21
C GLN A 273 -17.67 22.61 22.07
N GLU A 274 -18.17 23.31 23.09
CA GLU A 274 -18.35 24.76 23.09
C GLU A 274 -17.04 25.57 23.02
N HIS A 275 -15.92 24.95 23.37
CA HIS A 275 -14.58 25.54 23.30
C HIS A 275 -13.82 25.15 22.02
N LEU A 276 -14.33 24.19 21.24
CA LEU A 276 -13.68 23.77 20.00
C LEU A 276 -13.90 24.82 18.90
N PRO A 277 -12.92 25.02 17.99
CA PRO A 277 -13.03 25.96 16.87
C PRO A 277 -13.93 25.41 15.74
N LEU A 278 -15.14 24.96 16.09
CA LEU A 278 -16.10 24.35 15.17
C LEU A 278 -17.40 25.15 15.13
N SER A 279 -17.80 25.54 13.92
CA SER A 279 -19.13 26.11 13.73
C SER A 279 -20.21 25.06 13.96
N ARG A 280 -21.39 25.49 14.46
CA ARG A 280 -22.56 24.61 14.60
C ARG A 280 -22.94 23.94 13.27
N HIS A 281 -22.78 24.65 12.16
CA HIS A 281 -22.99 24.12 10.81
C HIS A 281 -21.98 23.00 10.49
N GLY A 282 -20.69 23.17 10.80
CA GLY A 282 -19.67 22.15 10.60
C GLY A 282 -19.96 20.87 11.39
N VAL A 283 -20.32 21.00 12.67
CA VAL A 283 -20.75 19.86 13.51
C VAL A 283 -21.97 19.16 12.91
N ARG A 284 -22.99 19.93 12.52
CA ARG A 284 -24.22 19.40 11.91
C ARG A 284 -23.92 18.62 10.62
N ARG A 285 -23.10 19.20 9.74
CA ARG A 285 -22.67 18.60 8.48
C ARG A 285 -21.93 17.29 8.71
N LEU A 286 -20.96 17.27 9.63
CA LEU A 286 -20.17 16.07 9.89
C LEU A 286 -21.00 14.96 10.52
N ARG A 287 -21.92 15.28 11.44
CA ARG A 287 -22.86 14.28 12.02
C ARG A 287 -23.73 13.62 10.95
N ARG A 288 -24.21 14.40 9.98
CA ARG A 288 -24.97 13.88 8.84
C ARG A 288 -24.09 12.95 7.98
N ILE A 289 -22.88 13.38 7.61
CA ILE A 289 -21.94 12.55 6.83
C ILE A 289 -21.57 11.28 7.58
N ALA A 290 -21.38 11.35 8.90
CA ALA A 290 -21.08 10.20 9.73
C ALA A 290 -22.23 9.16 9.71
N HIS A 291 -23.47 9.63 9.70
CA HIS A 291 -24.64 8.77 9.57
C HIS A 291 -24.74 8.15 8.17
N GLU A 292 -24.70 9.00 7.13
CA GLU A 292 -24.95 8.62 5.74
C GLU A 292 -23.82 7.79 5.14
N LEU A 293 -22.56 8.14 5.41
CA LEU A 293 -21.38 7.52 4.79
C LEU A 293 -20.67 6.53 5.70
N ALA A 294 -20.44 6.86 6.98
CA ALA A 294 -19.72 5.96 7.90
C ALA A 294 -20.64 4.93 8.57
N GLY A 295 -21.96 5.12 8.49
CA GLY A 295 -22.92 4.22 9.10
C GLY A 295 -22.99 4.35 10.62
N ILE A 296 -22.68 5.52 11.20
CA ILE A 296 -22.84 5.70 12.65
C ILE A 296 -24.35 5.82 12.96
N PRO A 297 -24.91 4.98 13.84
CA PRO A 297 -26.35 5.00 14.12
C PRO A 297 -26.78 6.30 14.80
N ALA A 298 -28.02 6.72 14.53
CA ALA A 298 -28.68 7.73 15.34
C ALA A 298 -28.84 7.23 16.78
N PRO A 299 -28.92 8.13 17.79
CA PRO A 299 -29.08 7.70 19.18
C PRO A 299 -30.40 6.95 19.39
N ASP A 300 -30.38 5.99 20.31
CA ASP A 300 -31.55 5.14 20.61
C ASP A 300 -32.77 5.98 21.03
N PHE A 301 -33.83 5.87 20.24
CA PHE A 301 -35.11 6.55 20.45
C PHE A 301 -35.77 6.20 21.78
N GLY A 302 -35.50 5.01 22.34
CA GLY A 302 -36.03 4.59 23.63
C GLY A 302 -35.73 5.59 24.76
N LYS A 303 -34.54 6.21 24.71
CA LYS A 303 -34.10 7.23 25.68
C LYS A 303 -34.85 8.56 25.58
N TYR A 304 -35.55 8.83 24.48
CA TYR A 304 -36.28 10.07 24.23
C TYR A 304 -37.80 9.93 24.29
N SER A 305 -38.31 8.73 24.58
CA SER A 305 -39.75 8.43 24.59
C SER A 305 -40.58 9.31 25.52
N ALA A 306 -39.99 9.85 26.60
CA ALA A 306 -40.66 10.76 27.53
C ALA A 306 -40.46 12.26 27.22
N ALA A 307 -39.62 12.61 26.24
CA ALA A 307 -39.30 14.00 25.94
C ALA A 307 -40.28 14.60 24.91
N VAL A 308 -40.74 15.83 25.16
CA VAL A 308 -41.59 16.60 24.21
C VAL A 308 -40.84 16.93 22.90
N ARG A 309 -39.52 16.78 22.88
CA ARG A 309 -38.67 17.13 21.74
C ARG A 309 -38.52 15.93 20.79
N ARG A 310 -38.57 16.19 19.49
CA ARG A 310 -38.21 15.19 18.46
C ARG A 310 -36.80 14.66 18.72
N ALA A 311 -36.65 13.35 18.60
CA ALA A 311 -35.36 12.70 18.74
C ALA A 311 -34.37 13.23 17.67
N PRO A 312 -33.06 13.29 17.98
CA PRO A 312 -32.06 13.69 17.01
C PRO A 312 -32.02 12.72 15.82
N GLU A 313 -32.04 13.25 14.60
CA GLU A 313 -31.94 12.44 13.37
C GLU A 313 -30.54 11.85 13.14
N TRP A 314 -29.51 12.36 13.84
CA TRP A 314 -28.10 12.06 13.58
C TRP A 314 -27.35 11.66 14.86
N PRO A 315 -26.26 10.87 14.74
CA PRO A 315 -25.43 10.44 15.86
C PRO A 315 -25.00 11.61 16.74
N GLU A 316 -24.78 11.38 18.03
CA GLU A 316 -24.29 12.41 18.94
C GLU A 316 -22.87 12.87 18.55
N TRP A 317 -22.57 14.16 18.79
CA TRP A 317 -21.24 14.71 18.45
C TRP A 317 -20.11 13.98 19.17
N VAL A 318 -20.32 13.59 20.44
CA VAL A 318 -19.34 12.84 21.23
C VAL A 318 -18.99 11.52 20.54
N THR A 319 -19.97 10.75 20.09
CA THR A 319 -19.75 9.49 19.35
C THR A 319 -18.96 9.71 18.06
N VAL A 320 -19.36 10.71 17.26
CA VAL A 320 -18.65 11.08 16.01
C VAL A 320 -17.20 11.43 16.31
N ARG A 321 -16.96 12.26 17.32
CA ARG A 321 -15.63 12.73 17.69
C ARG A 321 -14.74 11.62 18.23
N THR A 322 -15.25 10.77 19.12
CA THR A 322 -14.53 9.61 19.64
C THR A 322 -14.13 8.69 18.51
N LEU A 323 -15.04 8.39 17.57
CA LEU A 323 -14.72 7.53 16.44
C LEU A 323 -13.61 8.12 15.56
N VAL A 324 -13.64 9.43 15.26
CA VAL A 324 -12.57 10.11 14.51
C VAL A 324 -11.24 10.03 15.27
N ARG A 325 -11.21 10.34 16.56
CA ARG A 325 -9.98 10.29 17.36
C ARG A 325 -9.38 8.88 17.43
N SER A 326 -10.22 7.87 17.64
CA SER A 326 -9.82 6.46 17.59
C SER A 326 -9.29 6.07 16.20
N ALA A 327 -9.97 6.50 15.13
CA ALA A 327 -9.57 6.25 13.75
C ALA A 327 -8.19 6.85 13.43
N LEU A 328 -7.90 8.05 13.93
CA LEU A 328 -6.63 8.76 13.73
C LEU A 328 -5.51 8.31 14.69
N GLY A 329 -5.83 7.43 15.65
CA GLY A 329 -4.87 6.96 16.66
C GLY A 329 -4.53 7.97 17.75
N ILE A 330 -5.33 9.02 17.95
CA ILE A 330 -5.08 10.08 18.94
C ILE A 330 -5.20 9.53 20.37
N ASP A 331 -6.09 8.56 20.58
CA ASP A 331 -6.38 7.97 21.90
C ASP A 331 -5.61 6.67 22.18
N ALA A 332 -4.69 6.25 21.30
CA ALA A 332 -4.01 4.96 21.42
C ALA A 332 -3.02 4.86 22.61
N ASP A 333 -2.61 5.99 23.18
CA ASP A 333 -1.59 6.06 24.25
C ASP A 333 -2.18 6.43 25.64
N ARG A 334 -3.52 6.48 25.78
CA ARG A 334 -4.20 6.84 27.04
C ARG A 334 -4.76 5.62 27.74
#